data_AF-A0A8J9VNJ9-F1
#
_entry.id   AF-A0A8J9VNJ9-F1
#
_cell.length_a   1.000
_cell.length_b   1.000
_cell.length_c   1.000
_cell.angle_alpha   90.00
_cell.angle_beta   90.00
_cell.angle_gamma   90.00
#
_symmetry.space_group_name_H-M   'P 1'
#
loop_
_entity.id
_entity.type
_entity.pdbx_description
1 polymer ?
#
loop_
_entity_poly.entity_id
_entity_poly.type
_entity_poly.pdbx_seq_one_letter_code
_entity_poly.pdbx_strand_id
1 'polypeptide(L)'
;MAIEANKNIYASCAHIKRVKPDARVTEEIAKDIGQNYRTLPTFEKGLFDYIYMDHYSLERNELLKCRWLKYKKHIEERVFAPFQFPCIRDLHFYNGCIRFLPAESIYRYPEHRMKLKPGPGVDFRGQMPIPQELLMKRGRIEKENGIKLTKSKKNT
;
A
#
# COMPACT_ATOMS: atom_id res chain seq x y z
N MET A 1 -4.76 33.20 -11.64
CA MET A 1 -5.42 32.33 -12.63
C MET A 1 -6.56 31.64 -11.93
N ALA A 2 -7.78 31.87 -12.40
CA ALA A 2 -9.01 31.44 -11.73
C ALA A 2 -9.02 29.92 -11.56
N ILE A 3 -9.31 29.47 -10.33
CA ILE A 3 -9.65 28.09 -10.03
C ILE A 3 -11.03 27.87 -10.66
N GLU A 4 -11.05 27.48 -11.93
CA GLU A 4 -12.29 27.03 -12.55
C GLU A 4 -12.81 25.86 -11.73
N ALA A 5 -14.02 26.04 -11.19
CA ALA A 5 -14.71 25.05 -10.39
C ALA A 5 -14.59 23.68 -11.08
N ASN A 6 -14.14 22.67 -10.33
CA ASN A 6 -14.02 21.27 -10.76
C ASN A 6 -15.34 20.82 -11.42
N LYS A 7 -15.49 21.04 -12.72
CA LYS A 7 -16.67 20.61 -13.48
C LYS A 7 -16.64 19.10 -13.43
N ASN A 8 -17.66 18.53 -12.80
CA ASN A 8 -17.74 17.08 -12.62
C ASN A 8 -17.87 16.44 -14.01
N ILE A 9 -16.76 15.90 -14.54
CA ILE A 9 -16.65 15.35 -15.90
C ILE A 9 -17.76 14.32 -16.17
N TYR A 10 -18.19 13.63 -15.12
CA TYR A 10 -19.21 12.57 -15.16
C TYR A 10 -20.66 13.06 -15.02
N ALA A 11 -20.93 14.38 -15.04
CA ALA A 11 -22.27 14.93 -14.84
C ALA A 11 -23.32 14.32 -15.78
N SER A 12 -22.98 14.07 -17.05
CA SER A 12 -23.96 13.46 -17.98
C SER A 12 -24.26 11.99 -17.70
N CYS A 13 -23.48 11.29 -16.88
CA CYS A 13 -23.77 9.91 -16.47
C CYS A 13 -24.58 9.86 -15.15
N ALA A 14 -25.00 11.01 -14.60
CA ALA A 14 -25.69 11.08 -13.30
C ALA A 14 -27.10 10.49 -13.31
N HIS A 15 -27.74 10.38 -14.48
CA HIS A 15 -29.06 9.80 -14.63
C HIS A 15 -29.09 8.28 -14.43
N ILE A 16 -27.94 7.60 -14.60
CA ILE A 16 -27.83 6.14 -14.45
C ILE A 16 -27.65 5.82 -12.96
N LYS A 17 -28.62 5.12 -12.37
CA LYS A 17 -28.55 4.66 -10.99
C LYS A 17 -27.75 3.36 -10.88
N ARG A 18 -27.04 3.18 -9.76
CA ARG A 18 -26.34 1.93 -9.47
C ARG A 18 -27.36 0.84 -9.16
N VAL A 19 -27.37 -0.20 -9.98
CA VAL A 19 -28.10 -1.43 -9.72
C VAL A 19 -27.30 -2.29 -8.73
N LYS A 20 -27.99 -3.04 -7.87
CA LYS A 20 -27.35 -4.01 -6.98
C LYS A 20 -27.06 -5.29 -7.76
N PRO A 21 -25.95 -6.00 -7.49
CA PRO A 21 -25.68 -7.28 -8.12
C PRO A 21 -26.81 -8.26 -7.80
N ASP A 22 -27.27 -8.97 -8.84
CA ASP A 22 -28.21 -10.06 -8.65
C ASP A 22 -27.44 -11.26 -8.09
N ALA A 23 -27.85 -11.75 -6.92
CA ALA A 23 -27.19 -12.87 -6.24
C ALA A 23 -27.66 -14.24 -6.77
N ARG A 24 -28.43 -14.26 -7.85
CA ARG A 24 -28.92 -15.51 -8.46
C ARG A 24 -27.77 -16.26 -9.14
N VAL A 25 -27.49 -17.44 -8.61
CA VAL A 25 -26.54 -18.39 -9.19
C VAL A 25 -27.27 -19.22 -10.24
N THR A 26 -26.85 -19.14 -11.50
CA THR A 26 -27.33 -20.06 -12.55
C THR A 26 -26.52 -21.36 -12.53
N GLU A 27 -27.13 -22.46 -12.95
CA GLU A 27 -26.48 -23.79 -12.96
C GLU A 27 -25.24 -23.85 -13.86
N GLU A 28 -25.20 -23.03 -14.91
CA GLU A 28 -24.07 -22.93 -15.84
C GLU A 28 -22.83 -22.35 -15.15
N ILE A 29 -22.99 -21.26 -14.38
CA ILE A 29 -21.91 -20.62 -13.63
C ILE A 29 -21.37 -21.58 -12.56
N ALA A 30 -22.25 -22.32 -11.88
CA ALA A 30 -21.87 -23.29 -10.88
C ALA A 30 -21.04 -24.45 -11.49
N LYS A 31 -21.39 -24.90 -12.71
CA LYS A 31 -20.65 -25.93 -13.44
C LYS A 31 -19.26 -25.44 -13.86
N ASP A 32 -19.16 -24.21 -14.37
CA ASP A 32 -17.88 -23.62 -14.82
C ASP A 32 -16.91 -23.41 -13.64
N ILE A 33 -17.40 -22.92 -12.50
CA ILE A 33 -16.60 -22.80 -11.27
C ILE A 33 -16.23 -24.19 -10.71
N GLY A 34 -17.15 -25.16 -10.78
CA GLY A 34 -16.90 -26.53 -10.34
C GLY A 34 -15.82 -27.26 -11.15
N GLN A 35 -15.64 -26.90 -12.42
CA GLN A 35 -14.56 -27.44 -13.27
C GLN A 35 -13.19 -26.81 -12.96
N ASN A 36 -13.15 -25.67 -12.29
CA ASN A 36 -11.92 -25.03 -11.85
C ASN A 36 -11.38 -25.68 -10.56
N TYR A 37 -10.59 -26.75 -10.71
CA TYR A 37 -9.96 -27.51 -9.60
C TYR A 37 -9.05 -26.67 -8.67
N ARG A 38 -8.78 -25.40 -8.98
CA ARG A 38 -7.97 -24.48 -8.19
C ARG A 38 -8.75 -23.86 -7.01
N THR A 39 -10.08 -23.86 -7.03
CA THR A 39 -10.92 -23.22 -6.01
C THR A 39 -11.43 -24.20 -4.97
N LEU A 40 -10.55 -24.69 -4.10
CA LEU A 40 -10.92 -25.40 -2.87
C LEU A 40 -10.14 -24.73 -1.73
N PRO A 41 -10.79 -23.83 -0.95
CA PRO A 41 -11.75 -24.27 0.07
C PRO A 41 -13.00 -23.39 0.28
N THR A 42 -13.35 -22.44 -0.59
CA THR A 42 -14.59 -21.64 -0.44
C THR A 42 -15.30 -21.43 -1.78
N PHE A 43 -16.06 -22.44 -2.22
CA PHE A 43 -16.91 -22.36 -3.40
C PHE A 43 -17.84 -21.13 -3.37
N GLU A 44 -18.38 -20.80 -2.18
CA GLU A 44 -19.20 -19.61 -1.96
C GLU A 44 -18.46 -18.31 -2.25
N LYS A 45 -17.18 -18.22 -1.88
CA LYS A 45 -16.35 -17.04 -2.15
C LYS A 45 -16.09 -16.92 -3.66
N GLY A 46 -15.80 -18.02 -4.34
CA GLY A 46 -15.59 -18.03 -5.78
C GLY A 46 -16.85 -17.58 -6.55
N LEU A 47 -18.02 -18.08 -6.13
CA LEU A 47 -19.31 -17.64 -6.67
C LEU A 47 -19.56 -16.15 -6.42
N PHE A 48 -19.33 -15.69 -5.19
CA PHE A 48 -19.47 -14.29 -4.83
C PHE A 48 -18.56 -13.40 -5.69
N ASP A 49 -17.28 -13.74 -5.79
CA ASP A 49 -16.30 -12.99 -6.57
C ASP A 49 -16.70 -12.97 -8.06
N TYR A 50 -17.15 -14.10 -8.62
CA TYR A 50 -17.62 -14.19 -10.01
C TYR A 50 -18.80 -13.25 -10.28
N ILE A 51 -19.86 -13.30 -9.46
CA ILE A 51 -21.04 -12.45 -9.61
C ILE A 51 -20.65 -10.97 -9.56
N TYR A 52 -19.75 -10.61 -8.66
CA TYR A 52 -19.27 -9.23 -8.54
C TYR A 52 -18.41 -8.81 -9.74
N MET A 53 -17.49 -9.67 -10.20
CA MET A 53 -16.69 -9.39 -11.39
C MET A 53 -17.56 -9.18 -12.63
N ASP A 54 -18.55 -10.03 -12.81
CA ASP A 54 -19.48 -10.00 -13.93
C ASP A 54 -20.41 -8.76 -13.86
N HIS A 55 -20.96 -8.45 -12.68
CA HIS A 55 -21.79 -7.25 -12.48
C HIS A 55 -21.02 -5.93 -12.64
N TYR A 56 -19.74 -5.89 -12.23
CA TYR A 56 -18.87 -4.73 -12.39
C TYR A 56 -18.07 -4.74 -13.71
N SER A 57 -18.38 -5.67 -14.62
CA SER A 57 -17.81 -5.69 -15.96
C SER A 57 -18.27 -4.47 -16.78
N LEU A 58 -17.45 -4.08 -17.75
CA LEU A 58 -17.78 -3.04 -18.74
C LEU A 58 -18.94 -3.47 -19.67
N GLU A 59 -19.20 -4.77 -19.78
CA GLU A 59 -20.21 -5.32 -20.67
C GLU A 59 -21.62 -5.11 -20.13
N ARG A 60 -21.83 -5.41 -18.84
CA ARG A 60 -23.16 -5.32 -18.19
C ARG A 60 -23.42 -3.99 -17.51
N ASN A 61 -22.38 -3.30 -17.02
CA ASN A 61 -22.56 -2.09 -16.23
C ASN A 61 -22.59 -0.82 -17.09
N GLU A 62 -23.80 -0.35 -17.40
CA GLU A 62 -24.01 0.86 -18.22
C GLU A 62 -23.40 2.13 -17.60
N LEU A 63 -23.49 2.28 -16.28
CA LEU A 63 -22.90 3.42 -15.58
C LEU A 63 -21.39 3.44 -15.76
N LEU A 64 -20.76 2.28 -15.58
CA LEU A 64 -19.31 2.13 -15.71
C LEU A 64 -18.87 2.35 -17.15
N LYS A 65 -19.62 1.84 -18.13
CA LYS A 65 -19.42 2.10 -19.56
C LYS A 65 -19.51 3.59 -19.90
N CYS A 66 -20.52 4.29 -19.41
CA CYS A 66 -20.68 5.75 -19.62
C CYS A 66 -19.48 6.52 -19.04
N ARG A 67 -19.10 6.22 -17.80
CA ARG A 67 -17.96 6.86 -17.12
C ARG A 67 -16.65 6.56 -17.82
N TRP A 68 -16.45 5.32 -18.28
CA TRP A 68 -15.25 4.92 -19.00
C TRP A 68 -15.11 5.64 -20.35
N LEU A 69 -16.18 5.75 -21.13
CA LEU A 69 -16.18 6.49 -22.39
C LEU A 69 -15.85 7.96 -22.18
N LYS A 70 -16.41 8.58 -21.13
CA LYS A 70 -16.05 9.94 -20.75
C LYS A 70 -14.60 10.07 -20.33
N TYR A 71 -14.14 9.16 -19.48
CA TYR A 71 -12.77 9.12 -19.02
C TYR A 71 -11.80 9.04 -20.21
N LYS A 72 -12.10 8.20 -21.20
CA LYS A 72 -11.31 8.08 -22.44
C LYS A 72 -11.31 9.37 -23.27
N LYS A 73 -12.44 10.07 -23.38
CA LYS A 73 -12.54 11.34 -24.12
C LYS A 73 -11.70 12.46 -23.48
N HIS A 74 -11.61 12.49 -22.15
CA HIS A 74 -10.88 13.54 -21.41
C HIS A 74 -9.53 13.05 -20.88
N ILE A 75 -8.92 12.05 -21.53
CA ILE A 75 -7.65 11.48 -21.07
C ILE A 75 -6.48 12.47 -21.22
N GLU A 76 -6.56 13.34 -22.22
CA GLU A 76 -5.55 14.36 -22.55
C GLU A 76 -5.58 15.56 -21.60
N GLU A 77 -6.76 15.89 -21.06
CA GLU A 77 -6.95 16.95 -20.06
C GLU A 77 -6.40 16.58 -18.68
N ARG A 78 -5.90 15.35 -18.51
CA ARG A 78 -5.41 14.87 -17.23
C ARG A 78 -4.07 15.52 -16.90
N VAL A 79 -4.04 16.22 -15.77
CA VAL A 79 -2.78 16.58 -15.13
C VAL A 79 -2.06 15.29 -14.75
N PHE A 80 -0.96 14.99 -15.45
CA PHE A 80 -0.08 13.89 -15.10
C PHE A 80 0.58 14.22 -13.75
N ALA A 81 -0.06 13.78 -12.67
CA ALA A 81 0.56 13.74 -11.37
C ALA A 81 1.25 12.38 -11.23
N PRO A 82 2.57 12.32 -11.02
CA PRO A 82 3.22 11.06 -10.69
C PRO A 82 2.56 10.48 -9.45
N PHE A 83 2.31 9.18 -9.46
CA PHE A 83 1.76 8.49 -8.30
C PHE A 83 2.81 8.58 -7.18
N GLN A 84 2.59 9.49 -6.23
CA GLN A 84 3.46 9.60 -5.07
C GLN A 84 3.02 8.54 -4.08
N PHE A 85 3.77 7.44 -4.02
CA PHE A 85 3.57 6.47 -2.95
C PHE A 85 3.96 7.13 -1.62
N PRO A 86 3.06 7.13 -0.62
CA PRO A 86 3.42 7.58 0.71
C PRO A 86 4.63 6.79 1.19
N CYS A 87 5.66 7.48 1.69
CA CYS A 87 6.82 6.80 2.25
C CYS A 87 6.38 6.01 3.47
N ILE A 88 6.68 4.71 3.54
CA ILE A 88 6.32 3.85 4.69
C ILE A 88 6.81 4.44 6.02
N ARG A 89 7.91 5.20 5.97
CA ARG A 89 8.52 5.88 7.13
C ARG A 89 7.66 6.99 7.74
N ASP A 90 6.73 7.54 6.97
CA ASP A 90 5.81 8.59 7.40
C ASP A 90 4.47 7.99 7.91
N LEU A 91 4.35 6.67 7.90
CA LEU A 91 3.20 5.93 8.42
C LEU A 91 3.31 5.80 9.95
N HIS A 92 2.30 6.32 10.66
CA HIS A 92 2.23 6.34 12.11
C HIS A 92 1.05 5.48 12.59
N PHE A 93 1.27 4.74 13.68
CA PHE A 93 0.20 4.03 14.36
C PHE A 93 -0.18 4.81 15.62
N TYR A 94 -1.40 5.36 15.65
CA TYR A 94 -1.87 6.17 16.76
C TYR A 94 -3.33 5.80 17.10
N ASN A 95 -3.57 5.43 18.36
CA ASN A 95 -4.88 5.04 18.89
C ASN A 95 -5.61 4.00 18.02
N GLY A 96 -4.90 2.96 17.57
CA GLY A 96 -5.49 1.88 16.77
C GLY A 96 -5.71 2.23 15.29
N CYS A 97 -5.33 3.43 14.85
CA CYS A 97 -5.46 3.85 13.46
C CYS A 97 -4.10 4.10 12.82
N ILE A 98 -3.96 3.65 11.57
CA ILE A 98 -2.83 3.98 10.71
C ILE A 98 -3.07 5.37 10.12
N ARG A 99 -2.14 6.31 10.34
CA ARG A 99 -2.20 7.69 9.85
C ARG A 99 -0.92 8.04 9.10
N PHE A 100 -1.03 8.88 8.08
CA PHE A 100 0.14 9.36 7.32
C PHE A 100 0.52 10.77 7.80
N LEU A 101 1.64 10.90 8.50
CA LEU A 101 2.08 12.13 9.18
C LEU A 101 3.56 12.42 8.86
N PRO A 102 3.87 12.92 7.64
CA PRO A 102 5.24 13.14 7.21
C PRO A 102 5.97 14.24 7.97
N ALA A 103 5.25 15.17 8.61
CA ALA A 103 5.85 16.19 9.47
C ALA A 103 6.37 15.62 10.80
N GLU A 104 5.84 14.48 11.24
CA GLU A 104 6.20 13.85 12.51
C GLU A 104 7.21 12.71 12.35
N SER A 105 7.68 12.43 11.14
CA SER A 105 8.59 11.31 10.91
C SER A 105 9.94 11.52 11.61
N ILE A 106 10.45 10.44 12.21
CA ILE A 106 11.66 10.41 13.04
C ILE A 106 12.87 11.01 12.31
N TYR A 107 12.90 10.88 10.99
CA TYR A 107 13.99 11.35 10.11
C TYR A 107 14.00 12.87 9.86
N ARG A 108 12.91 13.59 10.17
CA ARG A 108 12.85 15.05 9.99
C ARG A 108 13.30 15.83 11.22
N TYR A 109 13.44 15.18 12.38
CA TYR A 109 13.89 15.87 13.57
C TYR A 109 15.41 16.10 13.53
N PRO A 110 15.88 17.35 13.63
CA PRO A 110 17.31 17.67 13.62
C PRO A 110 18.01 17.23 14.92
N GLU A 111 17.26 17.11 16.01
CA GLU A 111 17.79 16.69 17.31
C GLU A 111 17.44 15.23 17.60
N HIS A 112 18.43 14.35 17.49
CA HIS A 112 18.34 12.96 17.96
C HIS A 112 18.76 12.80 19.43
N ARG A 113 18.78 13.90 20.22
CA ARG A 113 19.06 13.83 21.66
C ARG A 113 17.86 13.20 22.36
N MET A 114 17.88 11.87 22.38
CA MET A 114 16.89 10.98 22.97
C MET A 114 16.79 11.28 24.47
N LYS A 115 15.85 12.15 24.87
CA LYS A 115 15.43 12.21 26.26
C LYS A 115 14.56 10.98 26.51
N LEU A 116 15.21 9.84 26.73
CA LEU A 116 14.56 8.65 27.27
C LEU A 116 13.84 9.09 28.55
N LYS A 117 12.51 9.18 28.49
CA LYS A 117 11.75 9.33 29.72
C LYS A 117 11.79 7.98 30.43
N PRO A 118 12.05 7.94 31.74
CA PRO A 118 11.99 6.70 32.50
C PRO A 118 10.55 6.17 32.44
N GLY A 119 10.33 5.05 31.74
CA GLY A 119 9.05 4.40 31.60
C GLY A 119 9.15 3.16 30.70
N PRO A 120 8.43 2.07 30.99
CA PRO A 120 8.51 0.86 30.20
C PRO A 120 7.81 1.03 28.84
N GLY A 121 8.58 1.01 27.77
CA GLY A 121 8.17 0.34 26.53
C GLY A 121 7.80 1.18 25.31
N VAL A 122 7.70 2.51 25.36
CA VAL A 122 7.54 3.33 24.14
C VAL A 122 7.99 4.76 24.43
N ASP A 123 8.83 5.35 23.57
CA ASP A 123 8.95 6.81 23.53
C ASP A 123 7.56 7.40 23.21
N PHE A 124 7.28 8.64 23.63
CA PHE A 124 6.01 9.32 23.32
C PHE A 124 5.64 9.29 21.82
N ARG A 125 6.63 9.04 20.96
CA ARG A 125 6.57 9.09 19.50
C ARG A 125 6.55 7.72 18.82
N GLY A 126 6.40 6.62 19.57
CA GLY A 126 6.23 5.27 19.01
C GLY A 126 7.48 4.39 19.07
N GLN A 127 7.44 3.27 18.35
CA GLN A 127 8.56 2.31 18.28
C GLN A 127 9.69 2.92 17.44
N MET A 128 10.79 3.30 18.09
CA MET A 128 12.00 3.69 17.39
C MET A 128 12.69 2.47 16.77
N PRO A 129 13.15 2.55 15.50
CA PRO A 129 14.00 1.51 14.94
C PRO A 129 15.28 1.44 15.78
N ILE A 130 15.64 0.23 16.23
CA ILE A 130 16.85 -0.01 17.00
C ILE A 130 18.04 0.47 16.15
N PRO A 131 18.86 1.43 16.65
CA PRO A 131 20.04 1.89 15.92
C PRO A 131 20.88 0.70 15.49
N GLN A 132 21.39 0.71 14.25
CA GLN A 132 22.22 -0.39 13.74
C GLN A 132 23.48 -0.62 14.57
N GLU A 133 23.90 0.35 15.40
CA GLU A 133 24.99 0.18 16.36
C GLU A 133 24.61 -0.65 17.60
N LEU A 134 23.31 -0.72 17.95
CA LEU A 134 22.74 -1.58 18.99
C LEU A 134 22.40 -2.99 18.49
N LEU A 135 22.43 -3.21 17.17
CA LEU A 135 22.65 -4.54 16.59
C LEU A 135 24.13 -4.90 16.80
N MET A 136 24.57 -4.95 18.06
CA MET A 136 25.87 -5.45 18.43
C MET A 136 26.08 -6.79 17.73
N LYS A 137 27.21 -6.90 17.03
CA LYS A 137 27.70 -8.11 16.37
C LYS A 137 27.43 -9.32 17.27
N ARG A 138 26.42 -10.14 16.94
CA ARG A 138 26.31 -11.49 17.51
C ARG A 138 27.56 -12.24 17.04
N GLY A 139 28.51 -12.38 17.96
CA GLY A 139 29.80 -13.03 17.73
C GLY A 139 30.93 -12.05 17.44
N ARG A 140 31.78 -11.78 18.44
CA ARG A 140 33.20 -11.53 18.16
C ARG A 140 33.77 -12.86 17.67
N ILE A 141 34.05 -12.99 16.39
CA ILE A 141 35.10 -13.92 15.97
C ILE A 141 36.40 -13.23 16.41
N GLU A 142 37.10 -13.85 17.36
CA GLU A 142 38.42 -13.40 17.78
C GLU A 142 39.35 -13.44 16.57
N LYS A 143 39.80 -12.26 16.11
CA LYS A 143 40.85 -12.17 15.10
C LYS A 143 42.20 -12.37 15.79
N GLU A 144 42.51 -13.59 16.18
CA GLU A 144 43.83 -13.89 16.78
C GLU A 144 45.00 -13.76 15.79
N ASN A 145 44.76 -13.62 14.48
CA ASN A 145 45.84 -13.64 13.48
C ASN A 145 46.10 -12.32 12.72
N GLY A 146 45.52 -11.19 13.14
CA GLY A 146 45.67 -9.91 12.41
C GLY A 146 47.00 -9.17 12.58
N ILE A 147 47.83 -9.54 13.56
CA ILE A 147 49.01 -8.73 13.95
C ILE A 147 50.32 -9.23 13.31
N LYS A 148 50.37 -10.47 12.78
CA LYS A 148 51.62 -11.04 12.23
C LYS A 148 51.96 -10.59 10.80
N LEU A 149 51.04 -9.96 10.05
CA LEU A 149 51.27 -9.58 8.65
C LEU A 149 51.81 -8.16 8.43
N THR A 150 51.84 -7.30 9.44
CA THR A 150 52.30 -5.90 9.28
C THR A 150 53.75 -5.67 9.70
N LYS A 151 54.40 -6.61 10.41
CA LYS A 151 55.81 -6.48 10.81
C LYS A 151 56.82 -7.04 9.79
N SER A 152 56.40 -7.85 8.81
CA SER A 152 57.32 -8.42 7.81
C SER A 152 57.58 -7.52 6.59
N LYS A 153 56.85 -6.41 6.43
CA LYS A 153 56.98 -5.50 5.27
C LYS A 153 57.87 -4.27 5.51
N LYS A 154 58.59 -4.19 6.64
CA LYS A 154 59.43 -3.02 6.98
C LYS A 154 60.95 -3.27 6.98
N ASN A 155 61.41 -4.39 6.42
CA ASN A 155 62.83 -4.62 6.16
C ASN A 155 63.02 -4.98 4.69
N THR A 156 63.14 -3.97 3.84
CA THR A 156 63.92 -3.95 2.58
C THR A 156 63.99 -2.52 2.08
#